data_AF-A0A6I1R693-F1
#
_entry.id   AF-A0A6I1R693-F1
#
_cell.length_a   1.000
_cell.length_b   1.000
_cell.length_c   1.000
_cell.angle_alpha   90.00
_cell.angle_beta   90.00
_cell.angle_gamma   90.00
#
_symmetry.space_group_name_H-M   'P 1'
#
loop_
_entity.id
_entity.type
_entity.pdbx_description
1 polymer ?
#
loop_
_entity_poly.entity_id
_entity_poly.type
_entity_poly.pdbx_seq_one_letter_code
_entity_poly.pdbx_strand_id
1 'polypeptide(L)'
;EKSLMPTDPAEEARCIGTMCWFSSVVHPSYQRSHRPERFAEGEAAAAAVKENGKKSFWTNCQEIDSMLQGNDWVMGREFTVVDGYALVFYGWGARSGFPMKELSAYTAWQDRMMKRPTVQKSVESEQSVSTS
;
A
#
# COMPACT_ATOMS: atom_id res chain seq x y z
N GLU A 1 -12.03 13.92 10.19
CA GLU A 1 -11.55 14.13 8.82
C GLU A 1 -12.76 14.43 7.96
N LYS A 2 -12.73 15.50 7.15
CA LYS A 2 -13.80 15.85 6.22
C LYS A 2 -13.17 15.94 4.83
N SER A 3 -13.88 15.49 3.80
CA SER A 3 -13.44 15.45 2.39
C SER A 3 -12.28 14.50 2.10
N LEU A 4 -12.53 13.18 2.17
CA LEU A 4 -11.56 12.14 1.80
C LEU A 4 -11.56 11.78 0.30
N MET A 5 -12.52 12.34 -0.44
CA MET A 5 -12.64 12.24 -1.88
C MET A 5 -12.63 13.64 -2.47
N PRO A 6 -11.83 13.90 -3.52
CA PRO A 6 -11.92 15.15 -4.26
C PRO A 6 -13.32 15.36 -4.83
N THR A 7 -13.75 16.61 -4.92
CA THR A 7 -15.06 16.98 -5.49
C THR A 7 -14.97 17.44 -6.94
N ASP A 8 -13.76 17.76 -7.42
CA ASP A 8 -13.54 17.98 -8.85
C ASP A 8 -13.68 16.62 -9.57
N PRO A 9 -14.52 16.49 -10.61
CA PRO A 9 -14.77 15.21 -11.25
C PRO A 9 -13.52 14.53 -11.83
N ALA A 10 -12.54 15.31 -12.31
CA ALA A 10 -11.31 14.74 -12.85
C ALA A 10 -10.40 14.25 -11.72
N GLU A 11 -10.30 14.98 -10.62
CA GLU A 11 -9.58 14.53 -9.42
C GLU A 11 -10.24 13.30 -8.78
N GLU A 12 -11.57 13.27 -8.72
CA GLU A 12 -12.35 12.14 -8.20
C GLU A 12 -12.09 10.88 -9.05
N ALA A 13 -12.20 10.99 -10.37
CA ALA A 13 -11.93 9.89 -11.29
C ALA A 13 -10.49 9.36 -11.15
N ARG A 14 -9.50 10.24 -10.98
CA ARG A 14 -8.12 9.80 -10.72
C ARG A 14 -7.99 9.12 -9.37
N CYS A 15 -8.64 9.62 -8.34
CA CYS A 15 -8.61 8.99 -7.02
C CYS A 15 -9.23 7.59 -7.04
N ILE A 16 -10.35 7.42 -7.73
CA ILE A 16 -10.98 6.11 -7.96
C ILE A 16 -10.06 5.22 -8.80
N GLY A 17 -9.47 5.74 -9.87
CA GLY A 17 -8.52 5.01 -10.72
C GLY A 17 -7.33 4.47 -9.92
N THR A 18 -6.75 5.28 -9.04
CA THR A 18 -5.67 4.85 -8.15
C THR A 18 -6.13 3.75 -7.18
N MET A 19 -7.33 3.87 -6.60
CA MET A 19 -7.90 2.80 -5.76
C MET A 19 -8.15 1.50 -6.54
N CYS A 20 -8.59 1.60 -7.79
CA CYS A 20 -8.76 0.45 -8.68
C CYS A 20 -7.41 -0.21 -9.00
N TRP A 21 -6.36 0.58 -9.25
CA TRP A 21 -5.01 0.04 -9.42
C TRP A 21 -4.52 -0.67 -8.14
N PHE A 22 -4.73 -0.06 -6.96
CA PHE A 22 -4.40 -0.68 -5.68
C PHE A 22 -5.11 -2.01 -5.46
N SER A 23 -6.41 -2.09 -5.74
CA SER A 23 -7.21 -3.30 -5.52
C SER A 23 -6.99 -4.40 -6.56
N SER A 24 -6.64 -4.06 -7.80
CA SER A 24 -6.52 -5.02 -8.90
C SER A 24 -5.08 -5.40 -9.24
N VAL A 25 -4.09 -4.60 -8.83
CA VAL A 25 -2.67 -4.82 -9.15
C VAL A 25 -1.82 -4.95 -7.89
N VAL A 26 -1.82 -3.93 -7.03
CA VAL A 26 -0.91 -3.90 -5.87
C VAL A 26 -1.28 -4.98 -4.86
N HIS A 27 -2.54 -5.02 -4.42
CA HIS A 27 -3.00 -6.04 -3.47
C HIS A 27 -2.85 -7.47 -4.03
N PRO A 28 -3.30 -7.81 -5.26
CA PRO A 28 -3.12 -9.16 -5.78
C PRO A 28 -1.66 -9.59 -5.93
N SER A 29 -0.74 -8.66 -6.21
CA SER A 29 0.70 -8.98 -6.24
C SER A 29 1.23 -9.45 -4.87
N TYR A 30 0.79 -8.79 -3.79
CA TYR A 30 1.08 -9.22 -2.43
C TYR A 30 0.42 -10.56 -2.10
N GLN A 31 -0.85 -10.75 -2.50
CA GLN A 31 -1.55 -12.03 -2.30
C GLN A 31 -0.83 -13.19 -2.97
N ARG A 32 -0.34 -13.02 -4.21
CA ARG A 32 0.44 -14.07 -4.92
C ARG A 32 1.71 -14.46 -4.17
N SER A 33 2.36 -13.54 -3.46
CA SER A 33 3.55 -13.86 -2.66
C SER A 33 3.26 -14.54 -1.32
N HIS A 34 2.09 -14.30 -0.72
CA HIS A 34 1.74 -14.82 0.60
C HIS A 34 0.81 -16.02 0.57
N ARG A 35 0.06 -16.18 -0.52
CA ARG A 35 -0.92 -17.25 -0.75
C ARG A 35 -0.76 -17.88 -2.15
N PRO A 36 0.47 -18.29 -2.56
CA PRO A 36 0.73 -18.81 -3.90
C PRO A 36 -0.11 -20.06 -4.23
N GLU A 37 -0.50 -20.85 -3.23
CA GLU A 37 -1.33 -22.04 -3.34
C GLU A 37 -2.71 -21.78 -3.95
N ARG A 38 -3.19 -20.53 -3.93
CA ARG A 38 -4.45 -20.14 -4.57
C ARG A 38 -4.34 -19.99 -6.09
N PHE A 39 -3.13 -20.00 -6.63
CA PHE A 39 -2.86 -19.65 -8.03
C PHE A 39 -2.10 -20.73 -8.80
N ALA A 40 -1.55 -21.72 -8.10
CA ALA A 40 -0.84 -22.83 -8.71
C ALA A 40 -0.88 -24.07 -7.82
N GLU A 41 -1.04 -25.24 -8.44
CA GLU A 41 -0.91 -26.54 -7.80
C GLU A 41 0.52 -27.07 -7.94
N GLY A 42 1.01 -27.72 -6.88
CA GLY A 42 2.36 -28.27 -6.83
C GLY A 42 3.42 -27.27 -6.34
N GLU A 43 4.39 -27.79 -5.60
CA GLU A 43 5.39 -26.99 -4.87
C GLU A 43 6.21 -26.07 -5.79
N ALA A 44 6.68 -26.60 -6.94
CA ALA A 44 7.50 -25.83 -7.87
C ALA A 44 6.73 -24.65 -8.50
N ALA A 45 5.46 -24.86 -8.88
CA ALA A 45 4.65 -23.81 -9.48
C ALA A 45 4.25 -22.76 -8.44
N ALA A 46 3.91 -23.18 -7.22
CA ALA A 46 3.66 -22.26 -6.11
C ALA A 46 4.91 -21.42 -5.75
N ALA A 47 6.10 -22.01 -5.80
CA ALA A 47 7.35 -21.28 -5.58
C ALA A 47 7.57 -20.19 -6.65
N ALA A 48 7.31 -20.50 -7.93
CA ALA A 48 7.42 -19.54 -9.03
C ALA A 48 6.40 -18.39 -8.90
N VAL A 49 5.13 -18.70 -8.57
CA VAL A 49 4.10 -17.69 -8.29
C VAL A 49 4.54 -16.78 -7.14
N LYS A 50 5.06 -17.37 -6.06
CA LYS A 50 5.52 -16.62 -4.88
C LYS A 50 6.63 -15.64 -5.24
N GLU A 51 7.64 -16.10 -5.97
CA GLU A 51 8.76 -15.26 -6.39
C GLU A 51 8.29 -14.10 -7.29
N ASN A 52 7.45 -14.40 -8.29
CA ASN A 52 6.91 -13.37 -9.17
C ASN A 52 6.02 -12.37 -8.41
N GLY A 53 5.19 -12.85 -7.49
CA GLY A 53 4.39 -12.00 -6.60
C GLY A 53 5.25 -11.03 -5.80
N LYS A 54 6.39 -11.50 -5.24
CA LYS A 54 7.31 -10.64 -4.49
C LYS A 54 7.93 -9.55 -5.37
N LYS A 55 8.42 -9.94 -6.55
CA LYS A 55 9.00 -8.99 -7.53
C LYS A 55 7.97 -7.94 -7.94
N SER A 56 6.76 -8.38 -8.30
CA SER A 56 5.65 -7.50 -8.69
C SER A 56 5.26 -6.53 -7.57
N PHE A 57 5.13 -7.03 -6.33
CA PHE A 57 4.78 -6.18 -5.20
C PHE A 57 5.86 -5.13 -4.92
N TRP A 58 7.14 -5.51 -4.98
CA TRP A 58 8.23 -4.56 -4.83
C TRP A 58 8.21 -3.46 -5.89
N THR A 59 8.03 -3.81 -7.16
CA THR A 59 7.87 -2.83 -8.24
C THR A 59 6.68 -1.89 -7.99
N ASN A 60 5.56 -2.41 -7.50
CA ASN A 60 4.42 -1.56 -7.14
C ASN A 60 4.74 -0.61 -5.98
N CYS A 61 5.51 -1.03 -4.98
CA CYS A 61 5.96 -0.13 -3.91
C CYS A 61 6.87 0.98 -4.45
N GLN A 62 7.75 0.68 -5.41
CA GLN A 62 8.60 1.66 -6.07
C GLN A 62 7.79 2.66 -6.90
N GLU A 63 6.71 2.22 -7.54
CA GLU A 63 5.78 3.10 -8.25
C GLU A 63 5.07 4.05 -7.27
N ILE A 64 4.58 3.54 -6.12
CA ILE A 64 3.97 4.37 -5.08
C ILE A 64 4.97 5.40 -4.52
N ASP A 65 6.23 5.00 -4.30
CA ASP A 65 7.30 5.93 -3.91
C ASP A 65 7.46 7.05 -4.93
N SER A 66 7.46 6.70 -6.22
CA SER A 66 7.58 7.67 -7.32
C SER A 66 6.40 8.64 -7.37
N MET A 67 5.17 8.17 -7.12
CA MET A 67 3.99 9.06 -7.01
C MET A 67 4.11 10.06 -5.85
N LEU A 68 4.84 9.71 -4.79
CA LEU A 68 5.06 10.54 -3.61
C LEU A 68 6.26 11.49 -3.76
N GLN A 69 7.09 11.34 -4.79
CA GLN A 69 8.21 12.25 -5.01
C GLN A 69 7.70 13.67 -5.29
N GLY A 70 8.05 14.60 -4.39
CA GLY A 70 7.60 15.99 -4.47
C GLY A 70 6.17 16.24 -3.99
N ASN A 71 5.47 15.22 -3.47
CA ASN A 71 4.10 15.32 -2.97
C ASN A 71 4.02 14.99 -1.47
N ASP A 72 3.05 15.60 -0.76
CA ASP A 72 2.82 15.30 0.66
C ASP A 72 1.95 14.05 0.86
N TRP A 73 1.08 13.75 -0.10
CA TRP A 73 0.10 12.67 -0.12
C TRP A 73 0.06 11.99 -1.50
N VAL A 74 -0.48 10.78 -1.59
CA VAL A 74 -0.45 9.99 -2.83
C VAL A 74 -1.16 10.70 -4.00
N MET A 75 -2.21 11.47 -3.71
CA MET A 75 -2.94 12.27 -4.70
C MET A 75 -2.45 13.73 -4.81
N GLY A 76 -1.28 14.05 -4.25
CA GLY A 76 -0.66 15.38 -4.32
C GLY A 76 -0.62 16.09 -2.97
N ARG A 77 -1.40 17.18 -2.82
CA ARG A 77 -1.34 18.08 -1.66
C ARG A 77 -2.34 17.75 -0.55
N GLU A 78 -3.38 16.99 -0.85
CA GLU A 78 -4.45 16.68 0.10
C GLU A 78 -4.50 15.19 0.43
N PHE A 79 -4.78 14.90 1.69
CA PHE A 79 -4.99 13.54 2.18
C PHE A 79 -6.32 13.00 1.64
N THR A 80 -6.30 11.77 1.14
CA THR A 80 -7.47 11.07 0.59
C THR A 80 -7.58 9.65 1.13
N VAL A 81 -8.66 8.95 0.75
CA VAL A 81 -8.80 7.50 1.01
C VAL A 81 -7.65 6.66 0.44
N VAL A 82 -6.98 7.12 -0.61
CA VAL A 82 -5.84 6.42 -1.23
C VAL A 82 -4.68 6.31 -0.25
N ASP A 83 -4.43 7.34 0.56
CA ASP A 83 -3.36 7.33 1.56
C ASP A 83 -3.59 6.26 2.63
N GLY A 84 -4.84 6.10 3.09
CA GLY A 84 -5.19 5.03 4.02
C GLY A 84 -4.88 3.64 3.45
N TYR A 85 -5.19 3.42 2.17
CA TYR A 85 -4.92 2.15 1.50
C TYR A 85 -3.41 1.93 1.27
N ALA A 86 -2.67 2.96 0.85
CA ALA A 86 -1.22 2.90 0.72
C ALA A 86 -0.53 2.54 2.05
N LEU A 87 -1.09 2.92 3.19
CA LEU A 87 -0.45 2.64 4.49
C LEU A 87 -0.41 1.14 4.78
N VAL A 88 -1.49 0.43 4.38
CA VAL A 88 -1.58 -1.01 4.51
C VAL A 88 -0.45 -1.69 3.74
N PHE A 89 -0.20 -1.27 2.49
CA PHE A 89 0.88 -1.84 1.68
C PHE A 89 2.26 -1.55 2.25
N TYR A 90 2.50 -0.35 2.77
CA TYR A 90 3.77 -0.03 3.41
C TYR A 90 4.01 -0.94 4.63
N GLY A 91 2.98 -1.10 5.49
CA GLY A 91 3.05 -1.97 6.65
C GLY A 91 3.28 -3.45 6.28
N TRP A 92 2.62 -3.94 5.23
CA TRP A 92 2.83 -5.27 4.68
C TRP A 92 4.26 -5.46 4.15
N GLY A 93 4.76 -4.52 3.33
CA GLY A 93 6.13 -4.56 2.82
C GLY A 93 7.16 -4.61 3.95
N ALA A 94 7.00 -3.78 4.98
CA ALA A 94 7.87 -3.76 6.14
C ALA A 94 7.84 -5.09 6.92
N ARG A 95 6.66 -5.64 7.20
CA ARG A 95 6.51 -6.93 7.91
C ARG A 95 7.04 -8.12 7.11
N SER A 96 6.99 -8.04 5.78
CA SER A 96 7.48 -9.10 4.88
C SER A 96 8.95 -8.94 4.49
N GLY A 97 9.67 -8.01 5.11
CA GLY A 97 11.12 -7.85 4.97
C GLY A 97 11.58 -7.17 3.68
N PHE A 98 10.69 -6.47 2.97
CA PHE A 98 11.11 -5.61 1.86
C PHE A 98 11.90 -4.41 2.39
N PRO A 99 12.88 -3.88 1.62
CA PRO A 99 13.69 -2.75 2.05
C PRO A 99 12.93 -1.43 1.90
N MET A 100 11.75 -1.32 2.53
CA MET A 100 10.85 -0.16 2.43
C MET A 100 11.53 1.17 2.78
N LYS A 101 12.51 1.12 3.69
CA LYS A 101 13.33 2.28 4.10
C LYS A 101 14.16 2.88 2.97
N GLU A 102 14.44 2.13 1.89
CA GLU A 102 15.11 2.64 0.68
C GLU A 102 14.16 3.48 -0.19
N LEU A 103 12.85 3.32 -0.02
CA LEU A 103 11.81 4.12 -0.67
C LEU A 103 11.62 5.40 0.14
N SER A 104 12.47 6.40 -0.13
CA SER A 104 12.60 7.58 0.73
C SER A 104 11.34 8.45 0.77
N ALA A 105 10.65 8.65 -0.36
CA ALA A 105 9.42 9.44 -0.40
C ALA A 105 8.28 8.69 0.30
N TYR A 106 8.17 7.39 0.09
CA TYR A 106 7.17 6.54 0.73
C TYR A 106 7.40 6.43 2.23
N THR A 107 8.65 6.34 2.68
CA THR A 107 9.03 6.36 4.10
C THR A 107 8.70 7.69 4.75
N ALA A 108 9.07 8.81 4.13
CA ALA A 108 8.75 10.15 4.66
C ALA A 108 7.23 10.38 4.73
N TRP A 109 6.49 9.89 3.74
CA TRP A 109 5.03 9.87 3.77
C TRP A 109 4.47 9.01 4.91
N GLN A 110 5.06 7.83 5.17
CA GLN A 110 4.61 6.98 6.28
C GLN A 110 4.87 7.65 7.64
N ASP A 111 6.02 8.30 7.81
CA ASP A 111 6.31 9.08 9.01
C ASP A 111 5.30 10.23 9.20
N ARG A 112 4.85 10.86 8.11
CA ARG A 112 3.76 11.86 8.13
C ARG A 112 2.42 11.23 8.52
N MET A 113 2.08 10.07 7.96
CA MET A 113 0.87 9.32 8.31
C MET A 113 0.81 9.00 9.80
N MET A 114 1.92 8.56 10.39
CA MET A 114 1.99 8.19 11.81
C MET A 114 1.87 9.38 12.77
N LYS A 115 1.97 10.62 12.29
CA LYS A 115 1.71 11.82 13.09
C LYS A 115 0.21 12.17 13.16
N ARG A 116 -0.64 11.50 12.38
CA ARG A 116 -2.09 11.73 12.38
C ARG A 116 -2.74 10.98 13.57
N PRO A 117 -3.50 11.66 14.45
CA PRO A 117 -4.12 11.02 15.61
C PRO A 117 -5.10 9.88 15.27
N THR A 118 -5.79 9.97 14.13
CA THR A 118 -6.69 8.93 13.64
C THR A 118 -5.94 7.67 13.23
N VAL A 119 -4.82 7.83 12.53
CA VAL A 119 -3.94 6.72 12.11
C VAL A 119 -3.32 6.03 13.32
N GLN A 120 -2.81 6.79 14.30
CA GLN A 120 -2.24 6.23 15.53
C GLN A 120 -3.25 5.33 16.25
N LYS A 121 -4.48 5.82 16.47
CA LYS A 121 -5.56 5.04 17.10
C LYS A 121 -5.87 3.75 16.34
N SER A 122 -5.94 3.81 15.01
CA SER A 122 -6.20 2.62 14.19
C SER A 122 -5.07 1.61 14.30
N VAL A 123 -3.81 2.04 14.18
CA VAL A 123 -2.65 1.14 14.30
C VAL A 123 -2.56 0.51 15.69
N GLU A 124 -2.79 1.27 16.76
CA GLU A 124 -2.85 0.77 18.13
C GLU A 124 -3.96 -0.28 18.30
N SER A 125 -5.14 -0.02 17.74
CA SER A 125 -6.26 -0.96 17.79
C SER A 125 -5.95 -2.27 17.04
N GLU A 126 -5.35 -2.19 15.86
CA GLU A 126 -4.96 -3.37 15.07
C GLU A 126 -3.87 -4.20 15.76
N GLN A 127 -2.89 -3.53 16.38
CA GLN A 127 -1.88 -4.21 17.19
C GLN A 127 -2.51 -4.93 18.37
N SER A 128 -3.45 -4.30 19.08
CA SER A 128 -4.14 -4.89 20.23
C SER A 128 -4.94 -6.15 19.86
N VAL A 129 -5.58 -6.17 18.67
CA VAL A 129 -6.32 -7.33 18.16
C VAL A 129 -5.37 -8.46 17.76
N SER A 130 -4.18 -8.14 17.25
CA SER A 130 -3.22 -9.15 16.80
C SER A 130 -2.44 -9.80 17.96
N THR A 131 -2.45 -9.20 19.16
CA THR A 131 -1.77 -9.70 20.37
C THR A 131 -2.71 -10.30 21.42
N SER A 132 -4.03 -10.28 21.19
CA SER A 132 -5.05 -10.89 22.08
C SER A 132 -5.46 -12.27 21.56
#